data_AF-A0A392TTR4-F1
#
_entry.id   AF-A0A392TTR4-F1
#
_cell.length_a   1.000
_cell.length_b   1.000
_cell.length_c   1.000
_cell.angle_alpha   90.00
_cell.angle_beta   90.00
_cell.angle_gamma   90.00
#
_symmetry.space_group_name_H-M   'P 1'
#
loop_
_entity.id
_entity.type
_entity.pdbx_description
1 polymer ?
#
loop_
_entity_poly.entity_id
_entity_poly.type
_entity_poly.pdbx_seq_one_letter_code
_entity_poly.pdbx_strand_id
1 'polypeptide(L)'
;VKDKDNRVFMRNYRPKSDDVMWAQNGLVATVINGEVVLVVQNRITDAGFNVMVLIPMGADKVFVLSSGGNDAMVVVNSAKEFFKL
;
A
#
# COMPACT_ATOMS: atom_id res chain seq x y z
N VAL A 1 3.13 -32.14 -40.70
CA VAL A 1 2.85 -31.69 -39.31
C VAL A 1 3.16 -30.19 -39.25
N LYS A 2 2.14 -29.32 -39.20
CA LYS A 2 2.35 -27.87 -39.05
C LYS A 2 2.41 -27.57 -37.57
N ASP A 3 3.61 -27.27 -37.10
CA ASP A 3 3.88 -26.80 -35.74
C ASP A 3 3.07 -25.52 -35.51
N LYS A 4 2.08 -25.59 -34.62
CA LYS A 4 1.30 -24.41 -34.21
C LYS A 4 2.19 -23.63 -33.25
N ASP A 5 2.76 -22.54 -33.76
CA ASP A 5 3.52 -21.53 -33.03
C ASP A 5 2.71 -21.07 -31.80
N ASN A 6 2.99 -21.69 -30.65
CA ASN A 6 2.21 -21.58 -29.42
C ASN A 6 2.63 -20.32 -28.66
N ARG A 7 2.43 -19.15 -29.28
CA ARG A 7 2.83 -17.86 -28.70
C ARG A 7 1.88 -17.49 -27.57
N VAL A 8 2.34 -17.70 -26.33
CA VAL A 8 1.67 -17.20 -25.13
C VAL A 8 1.86 -15.69 -25.08
N PHE A 9 0.78 -14.93 -25.28
CA PHE A 9 0.80 -13.48 -25.06
C PHE A 9 0.87 -13.21 -23.56
N MET A 10 2.05 -12.85 -23.06
CA MET A 10 2.18 -12.33 -21.70
C MET A 10 1.68 -10.89 -21.65
N ARG A 11 0.87 -10.57 -20.64
CA ARG A 11 0.54 -9.18 -20.33
C ARG A 11 1.83 -8.47 -19.91
N ASN A 12 2.27 -7.52 -20.72
CA ASN A 12 3.39 -6.65 -20.43
C ASN A 12 2.85 -5.28 -20.02
N TYR A 13 2.97 -4.95 -18.74
CA TYR A 13 2.70 -3.61 -18.24
C TYR A 13 4.04 -2.90 -18.01
N ARG A 14 4.20 -1.73 -18.62
CA ARG A 14 5.34 -0.84 -18.37
C ARG A 14 4.83 0.30 -17.51
N PRO A 15 5.29 0.42 -16.25
CA PRO A 15 4.84 1.49 -15.37
C PRO A 15 5.32 2.83 -15.92
N LYS A 16 4.46 3.84 -15.82
CA LYS A 16 4.83 5.24 -16.02
C LYS A 16 5.52 5.75 -14.76
N SER A 17 6.16 6.92 -14.86
CA SER A 17 6.80 7.56 -13.70
C SER A 17 5.85 7.74 -12.53
N ASP A 18 4.58 8.10 -12.81
CA ASP A 18 3.56 8.30 -11.78
C ASP A 18 3.20 6.99 -11.06
N ASP A 19 3.16 5.87 -11.78
CA ASP A 19 2.88 4.55 -11.22
C ASP A 19 4.01 4.11 -10.27
N VAL A 20 5.26 4.39 -10.65
CA VAL A 20 6.44 4.11 -9.81
C VAL A 20 6.44 5.00 -8.57
N MET A 21 6.20 6.31 -8.74
CA MET A 21 6.18 7.26 -7.64
C MET A 21 5.07 6.96 -6.64
N TRP A 22 3.87 6.61 -7.13
CA TRP A 22 2.75 6.17 -6.28
C TRP A 22 3.13 4.94 -5.45
N ALA A 23 3.78 3.94 -6.07
CA ALA A 23 4.19 2.73 -5.37
C ALA A 23 5.31 2.97 -4.35
N GLN A 24 6.26 3.86 -4.66
CA GLN A 24 7.39 4.20 -3.78
C GLN A 24 6.98 5.03 -2.57
N ASN A 25 5.95 5.86 -2.69
CA ASN A 25 5.46 6.71 -1.60
C ASN A 25 4.51 5.98 -0.63
N GLY A 26 4.24 4.70 -0.86
CA GLY A 26 3.43 3.87 0.03
C GLY A 26 4.23 2.78 0.73
N LEU A 27 3.61 2.14 1.71
CA LEU A 27 4.20 1.08 2.52
C LEU A 27 3.35 -0.18 2.47
N VAL A 28 3.97 -1.36 2.43
CA VAL A 28 3.23 -2.60 2.72
C VAL A 28 3.28 -2.86 4.22
N ALA A 29 2.12 -3.02 4.84
CA ALA A 29 1.99 -3.35 6.25
C ALA A 29 1.09 -4.58 6.45
N THR A 30 1.21 -5.17 7.64
CA THR A 30 0.37 -6.30 8.07
C THR A 30 -0.53 -5.84 9.20
N VAL A 31 -1.84 -6.09 9.05
CA VAL A 31 -2.81 -5.94 10.11
C VAL A 31 -2.68 -7.12 11.06
N ILE A 32 -2.35 -6.85 12.32
CA ILE A 32 -2.20 -7.87 13.35
C ILE A 32 -3.56 -8.29 13.93
N ASN A 33 -3.58 -9.41 14.65
CA ASN A 33 -4.74 -9.91 15.42
C ASN A 33 -6.02 -10.18 14.60
N GLY A 34 -5.90 -10.34 13.28
CA GLY A 34 -7.05 -10.62 12.41
C GLY A 34 -8.07 -9.49 12.38
N GLU A 35 -7.65 -8.26 12.70
CA GLU A 35 -8.56 -7.13 12.73
C GLU A 35 -9.07 -6.78 11.32
N VAL A 36 -10.31 -6.31 11.25
CA VAL A 36 -10.89 -5.84 10.00
C VAL A 36 -10.21 -4.53 9.60
N VAL A 37 -9.69 -4.45 8.37
CA VAL A 37 -8.97 -3.29 7.83
C VAL A 37 -9.72 -1.97 8.06
N LEU A 38 -11.05 -1.97 7.89
CA LEU A 38 -11.88 -0.78 8.11
C LEU A 38 -11.84 -0.28 9.56
N VAL A 39 -11.76 -1.19 10.54
CA VAL A 39 -11.66 -0.83 11.97
C VAL A 39 -10.30 -0.24 12.29
N VAL A 40 -9.23 -0.74 11.65
CA VAL A 40 -7.89 -0.15 11.75
C VAL A 40 -7.85 1.24 11.11
N GLN A 41 -8.47 1.40 9.92
CA GLN A 41 -8.59 2.69 9.25
C GLN A 41 -9.28 3.74 10.12
N ASN A 42 -10.40 3.38 10.78
CA ASN A 42 -11.10 4.31 11.68
C ASN A 42 -10.20 4.76 12.83
N ARG A 43 -9.44 3.84 13.45
CA ARG A 43 -8.50 4.21 14.53
C ARG A 43 -7.38 5.12 14.06
N ILE A 44 -6.86 4.92 12.85
CA ILE A 44 -5.85 5.80 12.24
C ILE A 44 -6.43 7.22 12.06
N THR A 45 -7.67 7.32 11.56
CA THR A 45 -8.38 8.58 11.41
C THR A 45 -8.68 9.24 12.76
N ASP A 46 -9.15 8.48 13.76
CA ASP A 46 -9.43 8.98 15.11
C ASP A 46 -8.16 9.49 15.82
N ALA A 47 -6.99 8.91 15.50
CA ALA A 47 -5.69 9.39 15.96
C ALA A 47 -5.18 10.64 15.21
N GLY A 48 -5.97 11.18 14.28
CA GLY A 48 -5.68 12.42 13.54
C GLY A 48 -4.91 12.22 12.23
N PHE A 49 -4.61 10.99 11.83
CA PHE A 49 -3.92 10.68 10.57
C PHE A 49 -4.91 10.64 9.39
N ASN A 50 -5.63 11.73 9.15
CA ASN A 50 -6.72 11.82 8.18
C ASN A 50 -6.30 11.56 6.73
N VAL A 51 -5.01 11.73 6.41
CA VAL A 51 -4.46 11.53 5.07
C VAL A 51 -3.92 10.12 4.85
N MET A 52 -3.92 9.26 5.87
CA MET A 52 -3.45 7.88 5.76
C MET A 52 -4.59 6.95 5.37
N VAL A 53 -4.38 6.20 4.29
CA VAL A 53 -5.38 5.29 3.71
C VAL A 53 -4.79 3.89 3.64
N LEU A 54 -5.56 2.91 4.11
CA LEU A 54 -5.28 1.48 4.00
C LEU A 54 -6.00 0.88 2.79
N ILE A 55 -5.25 0.34 1.85
CA ILE A 55 -5.76 -0.36 0.67
C ILE A 55 -5.56 -1.87 0.88
N PRO A 56 -6.62 -2.69 0.95
CA PRO A 56 -6.48 -4.12 1.17
C PRO A 56 -5.78 -4.79 -0.02
N MET A 57 -4.71 -5.54 0.26
CA MET A 57 -4.00 -6.36 -0.73
C MET A 57 -4.37 -7.85 -0.65
N GLY A 58 -5.19 -8.22 0.33
CA GLY A 58 -5.63 -9.58 0.60
C GLY A 58 -5.14 -10.09 1.95
N ALA A 59 -5.90 -11.03 2.53
CA ALA A 59 -5.67 -11.56 3.88
C ALA A 59 -5.47 -10.43 4.90
N ASP A 60 -4.28 -10.36 5.50
CA ASP A 60 -3.86 -9.41 6.51
C ASP A 60 -2.95 -8.30 5.95
N LYS A 61 -2.65 -8.31 4.65
CA LYS A 61 -1.77 -7.31 4.02
C LYS A 61 -2.54 -6.11 3.52
N VAL A 62 -2.01 -4.94 3.83
CA VAL A 62 -2.52 -3.64 3.38
C VAL A 62 -1.39 -2.81 2.78
N PHE A 63 -1.73 -2.03 1.77
CA PHE A 63 -0.89 -0.95 1.29
C PHE A 63 -1.31 0.35 1.99
N VAL A 64 -0.36 0.97 2.68
CA VAL A 64 -0.54 2.25 3.38
C VAL A 64 -0.11 3.35 2.44
N LEU A 65 -1.03 4.26 2.14
CA LEU A 65 -0.78 5.40 1.26
C LEU A 65 -1.11 6.69 2.01
N SER A 66 -0.28 7.71 1.80
CA SER A 66 -0.63 9.09 2.17
C SER A 66 -1.30 9.78 0.99
N SER A 67 -2.58 10.09 1.12
CA SER A 67 -3.36 10.80 0.09
C SER A 67 -2.94 12.27 -0.06
N GLY A 68 -2.14 12.79 0.87
CA GLY A 68 -1.61 14.16 0.84
C GLY A 68 -0.39 14.36 -0.06
N GLY A 69 0.08 13.32 -0.76
CA GLY A 69 1.24 13.38 -1.66
C GLY A 69 2.60 13.25 -0.97
N ASN A 70 2.62 13.10 0.36
CA ASN A 70 3.83 12.82 1.12
C ASN A 70 4.15 11.32 1.10
N ASP A 71 5.41 10.96 1.33
CA ASP A 71 5.81 9.57 1.57
C ASP A 71 5.20 9.05 2.88
N ALA A 72 4.48 7.94 2.82
CA ALA A 72 3.85 7.32 3.98
C ALA A 72 4.88 6.93 5.05
N MET A 73 6.09 6.54 4.65
CA MET A 73 7.18 6.15 5.54
C MET A 73 7.63 7.32 6.43
N VAL A 74 7.61 8.56 5.92
CA VAL A 74 7.98 9.75 6.69
C VAL A 74 7.07 9.92 7.90
N VAL A 75 5.75 9.82 7.68
CA VAL A 75 4.76 9.97 8.76
C VAL A 75 4.86 8.83 9.76
N VAL A 76 5.05 7.59 9.29
CA VAL A 76 5.22 6.42 10.16
C VAL A 76 6.47 6.58 11.04
N ASN A 77 7.58 7.04 10.49
CA ASN A 77 8.81 7.30 11.25
C ASN A 77 8.60 8.40 12.29
N SER A 78 7.96 9.52 11.92
CA SER A 78 7.65 10.58 12.89
C SER A 78 6.73 10.09 14.02
N ALA A 79 5.74 9.25 13.70
CA ALA A 79 4.88 8.63 14.72
C ALA A 79 5.68 7.68 15.62
N LYS A 80 6.55 6.85 15.05
CA LYS A 80 7.45 5.96 15.80
C LYS A 80 8.31 6.73 16.79
N GLU A 81 8.92 7.83 16.36
CA GLU A 81 9.71 8.72 17.22
C GLU A 81 8.87 9.33 18.35
N PHE A 82 7.67 9.83 18.02
CA PHE A 82 6.75 10.42 19.00
C PHE A 82 6.32 9.42 20.08
N PHE A 83 5.94 8.21 19.68
CA PHE A 83 5.51 7.15 20.59
C PHE A 83 6.66 6.40 21.25
N LYS A 84 7.92 6.70 20.89
CA LYS A 84 9.14 6.03 21.39
C LYS A 84 9.13 4.51 21.15
N LEU A 85 8.73 4.12 19.94
CA LEU A 85 8.69 2.73 19.47
C LEU A 85 9.88 2.38 18.56
#